data_AF-A0A656Y1G5-F1
#
_entry.id   AF-A0A656Y1G5-F1
#
_cell.length_a   1.000
_cell.length_b   1.000
_cell.length_c   1.000
_cell.angle_alpha   90.00
_cell.angle_beta   90.00
_cell.angle_gamma   90.00
#
_symmetry.space_group_name_H-M   'P 1'
#
loop_
_entity.id
_entity.type
_entity.pdbx_description
1 polymer ?
#
loop_
_entity_poly.entity_id
_entity_poly.type
_entity_poly.pdbx_seq_one_letter_code
_entity_poly.pdbx_strand_id
1 'polypeptide(L)'
;MKLFARRGAVPADVGDGFVAGEAVALQTAFAGALIPAERAAQAPVRVDLTLETEGGGRVVVVCRNHVVGFVPPSREESARAQLAAAGRARLETSGQVFRDAEGWWRLWVGPPRTGAFPAPEPGADTLGEARRKIFGIALPDDQG
;
A
#
# COMPACT_ATOMS: atom_id res chain seq x y z
N MET A 1 -28.03 2.87 -23.84
CA MET A 1 -27.15 3.52 -22.84
C MET A 1 -26.89 2.51 -21.73
N LYS A 2 -25.66 1.94 -21.64
CA LYS A 2 -25.31 1.03 -20.53
C LYS A 2 -24.94 1.88 -19.33
N LEU A 3 -25.82 1.92 -18.33
CA LEU A 3 -25.51 2.49 -17.02
C LEU A 3 -24.29 1.75 -16.46
N PHE A 4 -23.32 2.51 -15.97
CA PHE A 4 -22.15 2.01 -15.25
C PHE A 4 -22.63 1.24 -14.01
N ALA A 5 -22.77 -0.08 -14.12
CA ALA A 5 -22.99 -0.92 -12.97
C ALA A 5 -21.78 -0.72 -12.04
N ARG A 6 -22.03 -0.09 -10.88
CA ARG A 6 -21.04 0.08 -9.81
C ARG A 6 -20.50 -1.32 -9.50
N ARG A 7 -19.19 -1.55 -9.70
CA ARG A 7 -18.56 -2.81 -9.29
C ARG A 7 -18.90 -3.05 -7.82
N GLY A 8 -19.36 -4.26 -7.49
CA GLY A 8 -19.58 -4.66 -6.10
C GLY A 8 -18.28 -4.58 -5.30
N ALA A 9 -18.39 -4.50 -3.98
CA ALA A 9 -17.27 -4.57 -3.06
C ALA A 9 -17.35 -5.88 -2.26
N VAL A 10 -16.20 -6.51 -2.07
CA VAL A 10 -16.03 -7.72 -1.26
C VAL A 10 -14.92 -7.44 -0.25
N PRO A 11 -15.12 -7.72 1.04
CA PRO A 11 -14.08 -7.53 2.04
C PRO A 11 -12.93 -8.53 1.80
N ALA A 12 -11.70 -8.05 1.88
CA ALA A 12 -10.50 -8.88 1.86
C ALA A 12 -10.32 -9.57 3.21
N ASP A 13 -10.02 -10.86 3.17
CA ASP A 13 -9.48 -11.58 4.32
C ASP A 13 -7.96 -11.40 4.36
N VAL A 14 -7.50 -10.58 5.32
CA VAL A 14 -6.07 -10.32 5.56
C VAL A 14 -5.59 -10.92 6.88
N GLY A 15 -6.39 -11.77 7.53
CA GLY A 15 -6.11 -12.33 8.85
C GLY A 15 -5.77 -11.24 9.87
N ASP A 16 -4.68 -11.43 10.62
CA ASP A 16 -4.16 -10.44 11.59
C ASP A 16 -3.61 -9.15 10.96
N GLY A 17 -3.55 -9.05 9.64
CA GLY A 17 -2.96 -7.95 8.90
C GLY A 17 -1.45 -8.06 8.71
N PHE A 18 -0.88 -7.11 7.96
CA PHE A 18 0.53 -7.07 7.60
C PHE A 18 0.99 -5.63 7.28
N VAL A 19 2.31 -5.38 7.32
CA VAL A 19 2.87 -4.14 6.78
C VAL A 19 3.09 -4.33 5.28
N ALA A 20 2.59 -3.39 4.48
CA ALA A 20 2.76 -3.43 3.03
C ALA A 20 4.24 -3.28 2.66
N GLY A 21 4.67 -4.10 1.70
CA GLY A 21 6.01 -4.07 1.14
C GLY A 21 6.19 -2.94 0.13
N GLU A 22 7.46 -2.61 -0.15
CA GLU A 22 7.93 -1.55 -1.05
C GLU A 22 7.40 -0.15 -0.70
N ALA A 23 6.84 0.04 0.50
CA ALA A 23 6.21 1.29 0.88
C ALA A 23 7.22 2.46 0.85
N VAL A 24 8.47 2.19 1.22
CA VAL A 24 9.58 3.17 1.19
C VAL A 24 9.97 3.55 -0.24
N ALA A 25 9.80 2.65 -1.22
CA ALA A 25 10.00 2.97 -2.63
C ALA A 25 8.83 3.79 -3.23
N LEU A 26 7.70 3.89 -2.53
CA LEU A 26 6.45 4.49 -3.01
C LEU A 26 6.09 5.81 -2.31
N GLN A 27 7.05 6.50 -1.69
CA GLN A 27 6.79 7.74 -0.92
C GLN A 27 6.07 8.83 -1.73
N THR A 28 6.39 8.99 -3.01
CA THR A 28 5.69 9.92 -3.90
C THR A 28 4.22 9.54 -4.08
N ALA A 29 3.92 8.24 -4.19
CA ALA A 29 2.56 7.76 -4.31
C ALA A 29 1.79 7.93 -2.98
N PHE A 30 2.43 7.68 -1.83
CA PHE A 30 1.85 8.02 -0.52
C PHE A 30 1.50 9.51 -0.41
N ALA A 31 2.42 10.39 -0.82
CA ALA A 31 2.19 11.83 -0.77
C ALA A 31 1.01 12.26 -1.66
N GLY A 32 0.76 11.56 -2.78
CA GLY A 32 -0.40 11.77 -3.65
C GLY A 32 -1.70 11.16 -3.13
N ALA A 33 -1.62 10.01 -2.45
CA ALA A 33 -2.77 9.30 -1.89
C ALA A 33 -3.39 9.99 -0.67
N LEU A 34 -2.59 10.75 0.08
CA LEU A 34 -2.97 11.35 1.35
C LEU A 34 -3.42 12.80 1.20
N ILE A 35 -4.53 13.15 1.86
CA ILE A 35 -4.97 14.55 1.93
C ILE A 35 -4.06 15.36 2.88
N PRO A 36 -4.01 16.70 2.79
CA PRO A 36 -3.11 17.52 3.61
C PRO A 36 -3.21 17.26 5.12
N ALA A 37 -4.42 17.06 5.66
CA ALA A 37 -4.64 16.79 7.07
C ALA A 37 -4.01 15.46 7.53
N GLU A 38 -4.07 14.43 6.69
CA GLU A 38 -3.48 13.12 6.98
C GLU A 38 -1.95 13.18 6.91
N ARG A 39 -1.41 13.95 5.96
CA ARG A 39 0.05 14.15 5.84
C ARG A 39 0.63 14.91 7.03
N ALA A 40 -0.14 15.83 7.60
CA ALA A 40 0.23 16.60 8.78
C ALA A 40 0.01 15.83 10.09
N ALA A 41 -0.71 14.72 10.07
CA ALA A 41 -0.99 13.93 11.26
C ALA A 41 0.29 13.32 11.82
N GLN A 42 0.46 13.44 13.14
CA GLN A 42 1.55 12.77 13.88
C GLN A 42 1.15 11.38 14.37
N ALA A 43 -0.15 11.09 14.39
CA ALA A 43 -0.70 9.79 14.76
C ALA A 43 -1.03 8.98 13.50
N PRO A 44 -1.08 7.64 13.60
CA PRO A 44 -1.49 6.78 12.49
C PRO A 44 -2.89 7.13 11.97
N VAL A 45 -3.02 7.23 10.65
CA VAL A 45 -4.25 7.65 9.96
C VAL A 45 -4.94 6.43 9.36
N ARG A 46 -6.24 6.27 9.61
CA ARG A 46 -7.02 5.22 8.98
C ARG A 46 -7.32 5.56 7.52
N VAL A 47 -7.18 4.57 6.65
CA VAL A 47 -7.45 4.68 5.22
C VAL A 47 -8.22 3.47 4.73
N ASP A 48 -9.08 3.69 3.73
CA ASP A 48 -9.69 2.62 2.95
C ASP A 48 -8.73 2.19 1.85
N LEU A 49 -8.62 0.88 1.66
CA LEU A 49 -7.70 0.25 0.74
C LEU A 49 -8.44 -0.69 -0.20
N THR A 50 -7.86 -0.89 -1.38
CA THR A 50 -8.28 -1.93 -2.31
C THR A 50 -7.06 -2.77 -2.67
N LEU A 51 -7.24 -4.07 -2.83
CA LEU A 51 -6.21 -4.95 -3.39
C LEU A 51 -6.47 -5.10 -4.89
N GLU A 52 -5.41 -5.03 -5.70
CA GLU A 52 -5.48 -5.20 -7.15
C GLU A 52 -4.29 -6.05 -7.64
N THR A 53 -4.42 -6.67 -8.80
CA THR A 53 -3.29 -7.36 -9.47
C THR A 53 -2.68 -6.41 -10.48
N GLU A 54 -1.38 -6.18 -10.38
CA GLU A 54 -0.60 -5.42 -11.36
C GLU A 54 0.23 -6.34 -12.26
N GLY A 55 0.78 -5.77 -13.35
CA GLY A 55 1.58 -6.51 -14.34
C GLY A 55 2.61 -7.46 -13.69
N GLY A 56 2.69 -8.68 -14.22
CA GLY A 56 3.55 -9.74 -13.65
C GLY A 56 2.90 -10.57 -12.54
N GLY A 57 1.63 -10.32 -12.19
CA GLY A 57 0.86 -11.16 -11.26
C GLY A 57 1.09 -10.84 -9.79
N ARG A 58 1.76 -9.72 -9.48
CA ARG A 58 1.93 -9.22 -8.11
C ARG A 58 0.66 -8.55 -7.63
N VAL A 59 0.41 -8.64 -6.32
CA VAL A 59 -0.75 -8.01 -5.70
C VAL A 59 -0.32 -6.69 -5.05
N VAL A 60 -0.97 -5.60 -5.45
CA VAL A 60 -0.73 -4.25 -4.95
C VAL A 60 -1.83 -3.80 -4.01
N VAL A 61 -1.46 -2.87 -3.13
CA VAL A 61 -2.34 -2.18 -2.21
C VAL A 61 -2.57 -0.77 -2.74
N VAL A 62 -3.83 -0.44 -2.98
CA VAL A 62 -4.26 0.82 -3.60
C VAL A 62 -5.02 1.66 -2.60
N CYS A 63 -4.63 2.92 -2.47
CA CYS A 63 -5.32 3.92 -1.66
C CYS A 63 -5.65 5.12 -2.56
N ARG A 64 -6.93 5.49 -2.65
CA ARG A 64 -7.41 6.62 -3.48
C ARG A 64 -6.84 6.66 -4.91
N ASN A 65 -6.79 5.50 -5.57
CA ASN A 65 -6.23 5.30 -6.93
C ASN A 65 -4.70 5.43 -7.05
N HIS A 66 -3.98 5.37 -5.93
CA HIS A 66 -2.52 5.30 -5.91
C HIS A 66 -2.06 3.95 -5.36
N VAL A 67 -1.12 3.31 -6.04
CA VAL A 67 -0.39 2.14 -5.50
C VAL A 67 0.51 2.62 -4.38
N VAL A 68 0.22 2.20 -3.15
CA VAL A 68 0.91 2.62 -1.92
C VAL A 68 1.67 1.45 -1.26
N GLY A 69 1.67 0.28 -1.86
CA GLY A 69 2.44 -0.85 -1.38
C GLY A 69 2.14 -2.13 -2.14
N PHE A 70 2.86 -3.18 -1.76
CA PHE A 70 2.66 -4.53 -2.26
C PHE A 70 2.24 -5.44 -1.12
N VAL A 71 1.43 -6.44 -1.45
CA VAL A 71 1.16 -7.55 -0.53
C VAL A 71 2.47 -8.33 -0.38
N PRO A 72 2.92 -8.62 0.85
CA PRO A 72 4.16 -9.37 1.03
C PRO A 72 4.13 -10.78 0.42
N PRO A 73 5.30 -11.36 0.10
CA PRO A 73 5.39 -12.65 -0.57
C PRO A 73 4.65 -13.78 0.16
N SER A 74 4.69 -13.78 1.49
CA SER A 74 4.01 -14.79 2.33
C SER A 74 2.48 -14.80 2.18
N ARG A 75 1.88 -13.71 1.68
CA ARG A 75 0.44 -13.51 1.57
C ARG A 75 -0.05 -13.31 0.13
N GLU A 76 0.86 -13.19 -0.83
CA GLU A 76 0.53 -12.86 -2.23
C GLU A 76 -0.36 -13.93 -2.89
N GLU A 77 -0.11 -15.23 -2.63
CA GLU A 77 -0.91 -16.31 -3.20
C GLU A 77 -2.37 -16.27 -2.71
N SER A 78 -2.58 -16.10 -1.40
CA SER A 78 -3.92 -16.00 -0.82
C SER A 78 -4.68 -14.76 -1.32
N ALA A 79 -4.01 -13.60 -1.38
CA ALA A 79 -4.64 -12.38 -1.89
C ALA A 79 -5.04 -12.52 -3.37
N ARG A 80 -4.22 -13.20 -4.18
CA ARG A 80 -4.52 -13.49 -5.59
C ARG A 80 -5.70 -14.43 -5.76
N ALA A 81 -5.81 -15.46 -4.92
CA ALA A 81 -6.95 -16.37 -4.92
C ALA A 81 -8.26 -15.62 -4.61
N GLN A 82 -8.23 -14.70 -3.63
CA GLN A 82 -9.39 -13.86 -3.31
C GLN A 82 -9.75 -12.90 -4.45
N LEU A 83 -8.76 -12.29 -5.12
CA LEU A 83 -8.99 -11.44 -6.29
C LEU A 83 -9.62 -12.22 -7.44
N ALA A 84 -9.15 -13.44 -7.69
CA ALA A 84 -9.75 -14.32 -8.69
C ALA A 84 -11.20 -14.69 -8.33
N ALA A 85 -11.48 -14.97 -7.06
CA ALA A 85 -12.83 -15.28 -6.56
C ALA A 85 -13.78 -14.06 -6.62
N ALA A 86 -13.28 -12.86 -6.32
CA ALA A 86 -14.04 -11.60 -6.39
C ALA A 86 -14.42 -11.22 -7.84
N GLY A 87 -13.65 -11.68 -8.82
CA GLY A 87 -13.92 -11.49 -10.25
C GLY A 87 -13.89 -10.00 -10.64
N ARG A 88 -15.07 -9.40 -10.82
CA ARG A 88 -15.20 -7.96 -11.16
C ARG A 88 -15.42 -7.08 -9.94
N ALA A 89 -15.64 -7.65 -8.75
CA ALA A 89 -15.80 -6.87 -7.53
C ALA A 89 -14.44 -6.33 -7.06
N ARG A 90 -14.47 -5.22 -6.31
CA ARG A 90 -13.29 -4.69 -5.64
C ARG A 90 -13.05 -5.47 -4.35
N LEU A 91 -11.81 -5.86 -4.12
CA LEU A 91 -11.39 -6.49 -2.87
C LEU A 91 -10.94 -5.39 -1.90
N GLU A 92 -11.78 -5.04 -0.93
CA GLU A 92 -11.60 -3.87 -0.06
C GLU A 92 -11.13 -4.28 1.33
N THR A 93 -10.26 -3.47 1.94
CA THR A 93 -9.84 -3.63 3.34
C THR A 93 -9.59 -2.26 3.96
N SER A 94 -9.45 -2.22 5.28
CA SER A 94 -8.95 -1.05 5.98
C SER A 94 -7.44 -1.13 6.19
N GLY A 95 -6.84 0.02 6.47
CA GLY A 95 -5.44 0.10 6.86
C GLY A 95 -5.14 1.34 7.68
N GLN A 96 -3.89 1.44 8.12
CA GLN A 96 -3.36 2.60 8.81
C GLN A 96 -2.05 3.04 8.18
N VAL A 97 -1.99 4.30 7.79
CA VAL A 97 -0.75 4.95 7.37
C VAL A 97 -0.05 5.50 8.60
N PHE A 98 1.23 5.22 8.73
CA PHE A 98 2.06 5.67 9.85
C PHE A 98 3.45 6.07 9.35
N ARG A 99 4.22 6.74 10.21
CA ARG A 99 5.65 6.97 9.98
C ARG A 99 6.47 6.00 10.81
N ASP A 100 7.48 5.40 10.20
CA ASP A 100 8.47 4.63 10.98
C ASP A 100 9.47 5.55 11.70
N ALA A 101 10.43 4.95 12.40
CA ALA A 101 11.43 5.67 13.17
C ALA A 101 12.34 6.57 12.30
N GLU A 102 12.47 6.25 11.02
CA GLU A 102 13.26 7.01 10.04
C GLU A 102 12.43 8.13 9.37
N GLY A 103 11.12 8.18 9.67
CA GLY A 103 10.20 9.19 9.16
C GLY A 103 9.55 8.83 7.83
N TRP A 104 9.78 7.61 7.31
CA TRP A 104 9.18 7.15 6.07
C TRP A 104 7.72 6.78 6.25
N TRP A 105 6.89 7.09 5.25
CA TRP A 105 5.52 6.60 5.22
C TRP A 105 5.49 5.09 5.05
N ARG A 106 4.77 4.42 5.94
CA ARG A 106 4.51 2.99 5.93
C ARG A 106 3.00 2.75 5.97
N LEU A 107 2.60 1.57 5.54
CA LEU A 107 1.19 1.17 5.53
C LEU A 107 1.01 -0.15 6.26
N TRP A 108 0.14 -0.14 7.26
CA TRP A 108 -0.46 -1.32 7.83
C TRP A 108 -1.74 -1.66 7.07
N VAL A 109 -1.89 -2.91 6.65
CA VAL A 109 -3.07 -3.44 5.96
C VAL A 109 -3.77 -4.43 6.89
N GLY A 110 -5.01 -4.14 7.22
CA GLY A 110 -5.83 -4.99 8.10
C GLY A 110 -6.48 -4.22 9.25
N PRO A 111 -7.02 -4.94 10.24
CA PRO A 111 -7.79 -4.35 11.32
C PRO A 111 -7.01 -3.24 12.03
N PRO A 112 -7.70 -2.18 12.52
CA PRO A 112 -7.04 -1.11 13.23
C PRO A 112 -6.24 -1.62 14.43
N ARG A 113 -4.95 -1.33 14.43
CA ARG A 113 -4.05 -1.56 15.55
C ARG A 113 -3.95 -0.34 16.45
N THR A 114 -3.82 -0.62 17.74
CA THR A 114 -3.40 0.33 18.76
C THR A 114 -2.00 -0.08 19.24
N GLY A 115 -1.05 0.86 19.28
CA GLY A 115 0.34 0.59 19.64
C GLY A 115 1.29 0.49 18.45
N ALA A 116 2.46 -0.11 18.68
CA ALA A 116 3.52 -0.20 17.69
C ALA A 116 3.11 -1.08 16.50
N PHE A 117 3.51 -0.68 15.29
CA PHE A 117 3.42 -1.52 14.10
C PHE A 117 4.63 -2.47 14.04
N PRO A 118 4.46 -3.67 13.47
CA PRO A 118 5.58 -4.58 13.32
C PRO A 118 6.53 -4.04 12.24
N ALA A 119 7.75 -4.54 12.22
CA ALA A 119 8.61 -4.33 11.07
C ALA A 119 7.99 -5.01 9.82
N PRO A 120 8.26 -4.49 8.61
CA PRO A 120 7.97 -5.24 7.39
C PRO A 120 8.63 -6.62 7.44
N GLU A 121 7.98 -7.62 6.86
CA GLU A 121 8.58 -8.96 6.80
C GLU A 121 9.86 -8.97 5.94
N PRO A 122 10.83 -9.85 6.22
CA PRO A 122 12.03 -9.96 5.41
C PRO A 122 11.70 -10.22 3.94
N GLY A 123 12.22 -9.38 3.04
CA GLY A 123 11.95 -9.48 1.60
C GLY A 123 10.63 -8.85 1.15
N ALA A 124 9.91 -8.15 2.02
CA ALA A 124 8.78 -7.30 1.59
C ALA A 124 9.23 -5.98 0.96
N ASP A 125 10.38 -5.44 1.39
CA ASP A 125 11.03 -4.30 0.74
C ASP A 125 12.25 -4.83 -0.01
N THR A 126 12.10 -5.03 -1.31
CA THR A 126 13.18 -5.43 -2.22
C THR A 126 13.73 -4.26 -3.02
N LEU A 127 12.92 -3.21 -3.19
CA LEU A 127 13.31 -1.96 -3.81
C LEU A 127 13.84 -1.03 -2.71
N GLY A 128 15.05 -0.50 -2.94
CA GLY A 128 15.58 0.59 -2.13
C GLY A 128 14.73 1.85 -2.25
N GLU A 129 15.07 2.85 -1.43
CA GLU A 129 14.39 4.14 -1.38
C GLU A 129 14.15 4.73 -2.77
N ALA A 130 13.02 5.43 -2.92
CA ALA A 130 12.72 6.16 -4.15
C ALA A 130 13.82 7.21 -4.40
N ARG A 131 14.80 6.91 -5.26
CA ARG A 131 15.81 7.89 -5.67
C ARG A 131 15.08 9.11 -6.21
N ARG A 132 15.37 10.29 -5.66
CA ARG A 132 14.84 11.56 -6.17
C ARG A 132 15.21 11.68 -7.65
N LYS A 133 14.21 11.55 -8.52
CA LYS A 133 14.35 11.82 -9.95
C LYS A 133 13.80 13.21 -10.21
N ILE A 134 14.64 14.12 -10.67
CA ILE A 134 14.21 15.38 -11.28
C ILE A 134 14.25 15.17 -12.80
N PHE A 135 13.11 15.33 -13.48
CA PHE A 135 12.99 15.17 -14.94
C PHE A 135 13.55 13.83 -15.51
N GLY A 136 13.37 12.72 -14.79
CA GLY A 136 13.83 11.40 -15.26
C GLY A 136 15.33 11.15 -15.15
N ILE A 137 16.10 12.10 -14.62
CA ILE A 137 17.53 11.98 -14.38
C ILE A 137 17.73 11.61 -12.91
N ALA A 138 18.46 10.52 -12.64
CA ALA A 138 18.90 10.19 -11.29
C ALA A 138 19.94 11.24 -10.86
N LEU A 139 19.66 11.96 -9.76
CA LEU A 139 20.68 12.78 -9.15
C LEU A 139 21.76 11.86 -8.54
N PRO A 140 23.05 12.18 -8.71
CA PRO A 140 24.09 11.49 -7.96
C PRO A 140 23.84 11.67 -6.47
N ASP A 141 24.05 10.61 -5.69
CA ASP A 141 24.09 10.71 -4.24
C ASP A 141 25.17 11.73 -3.88
N ASP A 142 24.79 12.72 -3.06
CA ASP A 142 25.68 13.73 -2.50
C ASP A 142 26.65 13.02 -1.54
N GLN A 143 27.70 12.42 -2.10
CA GLN A 143 28.86 11.95 -1.36
C GLN A 143 29.65 13.22 -1.01
N GLY A 144 29.51 13.66 0.23
CA GLY A 144 30.34 14.72 0.82
C GLY A 144 31.82 14.38 0.86
#